data_AF-A0A7S3WUE6-F1
#
_entry.id   AF-A0A7S3WUE6-F1
#
_cell.length_a   1.000
_cell.length_b   1.000
_cell.length_c   1.000
_cell.angle_alpha   90.00
_cell.angle_beta   90.00
_cell.angle_gamma   90.00
#
_symmetry.space_group_name_H-M   'P 1'
#
loop_
_entity.id
_entity.type
_entity.pdbx_description
1 polymer ?
#
loop_
_entity_poly.entity_id
_entity_poly.type
_entity_poly.pdbx_seq_one_letter_code
_entity_poly.pdbx_strand_id
1 'polypeptide(L)'
;PPSPPKPPPLLPGLAVQATGPCMLIDDGACATSPNFPNNYGPNEACTISNVPRMPLVVMAFDVQDHFDYDDSYDPSWTPWVRTGASRCDAYDYLMVGGTRYCGANGPDGAVPPDGVITWHSSTHGSTFGGWKVCWVNAPPLLPPPSPPSPPSPPPSPPAPPSPPPPPP
;
A
#
# COMPACT_ATOMS: atom_id res chain seq x y z
N PRO A 1 -31.87 -1.22 -15.25
CA PRO A 1 -30.70 -2.06 -15.61
C PRO A 1 -30.56 -3.14 -14.53
N PRO A 2 -30.33 -4.43 -14.87
CA PRO A 2 -30.04 -5.44 -13.86
C PRO A 2 -28.67 -5.16 -13.22
N SER A 3 -28.59 -5.32 -11.90
CA SER A 3 -27.34 -5.18 -11.16
C SER A 3 -26.30 -6.21 -11.64
N PRO A 4 -25.00 -5.87 -11.72
CA PRO A 4 -23.97 -6.84 -12.06
C PRO A 4 -23.95 -8.02 -11.08
N PRO A 5 -23.61 -9.24 -11.54
CA PRO A 5 -23.55 -10.42 -10.69
C PRO A 5 -22.61 -10.21 -9.50
N LYS A 6 -23.04 -10.56 -8.29
CA LYS A 6 -22.19 -10.53 -7.10
C LYS A 6 -20.99 -11.47 -7.31
N PRO A 7 -19.74 -11.00 -7.15
CA PRO A 7 -18.56 -11.86 -7.32
C PRO A 7 -18.58 -13.05 -6.35
N PRO A 8 -18.29 -14.28 -6.82
CA PRO A 8 -18.33 -15.49 -5.99
C PRO A 8 -17.37 -15.37 -4.81
N PRO A 9 -17.73 -15.77 -3.57
CA PRO A 9 -16.84 -15.67 -2.41
C PRO A 9 -15.48 -16.32 -2.68
N LEU A 10 -14.39 -15.63 -2.35
CA LEU A 10 -13.06 -16.22 -2.37
C LEU A 10 -13.04 -17.38 -1.36
N LEU A 11 -12.64 -18.57 -1.81
CA LEU A 11 -12.55 -19.75 -0.98
C LEU A 11 -11.51 -19.50 0.14
N PRO A 12 -11.84 -19.75 1.43
CA PRO A 12 -10.86 -19.69 2.50
C PRO A 12 -9.77 -20.75 2.26
N GLY A 13 -8.51 -20.31 2.18
CA GLY A 13 -7.34 -21.20 2.07
C GLY A 13 -6.68 -21.29 0.69
N LEU A 14 -7.13 -20.53 -0.31
CA LEU A 14 -6.40 -20.42 -1.57
C LEU A 14 -5.30 -19.35 -1.42
N ALA A 15 -4.04 -19.76 -1.58
CA ALA A 15 -2.90 -18.84 -1.50
C ALA A 15 -3.00 -17.77 -2.60
N VAL A 16 -2.50 -16.56 -2.30
CA VAL A 16 -2.31 -15.52 -3.33
C VAL A 16 -1.31 -16.03 -4.35
N GLN A 17 -1.57 -15.79 -5.63
CA GLN A 17 -0.71 -16.23 -6.72
C GLN A 17 -0.43 -15.09 -7.68
N ALA A 18 0.79 -15.05 -8.21
CA ALA A 18 1.15 -14.17 -9.32
C ALA A 18 1.39 -15.02 -10.58
N THR A 19 0.79 -14.60 -11.69
CA THR A 19 1.05 -15.12 -13.04
C THR A 19 1.75 -14.04 -13.84
N GLY A 20 2.90 -14.36 -14.43
CA GLY A 20 3.76 -13.39 -15.10
C GLY A 20 4.91 -12.88 -14.21
N PRO A 21 5.51 -11.73 -14.53
CA PRO A 21 6.77 -11.26 -13.92
C PRO A 21 6.60 -10.51 -12.59
N CYS A 22 5.38 -10.31 -12.09
CA CYS A 22 5.18 -9.66 -10.78
C CYS A 22 5.60 -10.57 -9.63
N MET A 23 6.08 -9.96 -8.56
CA MET A 23 6.63 -10.68 -7.43
C MET A 23 5.66 -10.65 -6.25
N LEU A 24 5.41 -11.80 -5.65
CA LEU A 24 4.83 -11.88 -4.31
C LEU A 24 5.96 -11.82 -3.29
N ILE A 25 5.81 -10.94 -2.31
CA ILE A 25 6.78 -10.74 -1.24
C ILE A 25 6.05 -10.75 0.11
N ASP A 26 6.81 -10.67 1.21
CA ASP A 26 6.27 -10.63 2.57
C ASP A 26 5.30 -11.81 2.82
N ASP A 27 5.74 -13.02 2.46
CA ASP A 27 4.97 -14.28 2.52
C ASP A 27 3.61 -14.25 1.81
N GLY A 28 3.49 -13.44 0.74
CA GLY A 28 2.26 -13.27 -0.01
C GLY A 28 1.27 -12.31 0.66
N ALA A 29 1.75 -11.40 1.51
CA ALA A 29 0.99 -10.27 2.04
C ALA A 29 1.07 -9.02 1.13
N CYS A 30 2.07 -8.97 0.25
CA CYS A 30 2.30 -7.87 -0.66
C CYS A 30 2.73 -8.36 -2.05
N ALA A 31 2.54 -7.51 -3.05
CA ALA A 31 3.05 -7.71 -4.39
C ALA A 31 3.79 -6.46 -4.88
N THR A 32 4.68 -6.66 -5.84
CA THR A 32 5.39 -5.58 -6.51
C THR A 32 5.35 -5.72 -8.03
N SER A 33 5.59 -4.59 -8.70
CA SER A 33 5.98 -4.59 -10.11
C SER A 33 7.24 -5.46 -10.32
N PRO A 34 7.50 -5.90 -11.56
CA PRO A 34 8.75 -6.56 -11.89
C PRO A 34 9.95 -5.69 -11.52
N ASN A 35 11.05 -6.33 -11.10
CA ASN A 35 12.34 -5.70 -10.76
C ASN A 35 12.37 -4.72 -9.57
N PHE A 36 11.24 -4.46 -8.91
CA PHE A 36 11.13 -3.56 -7.76
C PHE A 36 12.18 -3.90 -6.67
N PRO A 37 12.90 -2.91 -6.09
CA PRO A 37 12.68 -1.47 -6.16
C PRO A 37 13.32 -0.75 -7.37
N ASN A 38 13.90 -1.51 -8.31
CA ASN A 38 14.35 -0.92 -9.57
C ASN A 38 13.16 -0.74 -10.51
N ASN A 39 13.40 0.00 -11.59
CA ASN A 39 12.36 0.28 -12.56
C ASN A 39 11.84 -1.01 -13.22
N TYR A 40 10.54 -1.07 -13.45
CA TYR A 40 9.93 -2.14 -14.25
C TYR A 40 10.40 -2.07 -15.71
N GLY A 41 10.09 -3.09 -16.51
CA GLY A 41 10.42 -3.13 -17.94
C GLY A 41 9.27 -2.67 -18.84
N PRO A 42 9.52 -2.30 -20.10
CA PRO A 42 8.47 -2.05 -21.07
C PRO A 42 7.78 -3.36 -21.48
N ASN A 43 6.51 -3.28 -21.88
CA ASN A 43 5.72 -4.41 -22.40
C ASN A 43 5.62 -5.61 -21.45
N GLU A 44 5.53 -5.35 -20.15
CA GLU A 44 5.34 -6.35 -19.11
C GLU A 44 3.87 -6.42 -18.70
N ALA A 45 3.36 -7.63 -18.48
CA ALA A 45 2.01 -7.82 -17.99
C ALA A 45 1.96 -8.97 -16.99
N CYS A 46 1.22 -8.79 -15.91
CA CYS A 46 1.03 -9.82 -14.90
C CYS A 46 -0.37 -9.75 -14.29
N THR A 47 -0.75 -10.84 -13.64
CA THR A 47 -2.01 -10.95 -12.88
C THR A 47 -1.72 -11.51 -11.50
N ILE A 48 -2.24 -10.85 -10.47
CA ILE A 48 -2.28 -11.37 -9.10
C ILE A 48 -3.71 -11.82 -8.83
N SER A 49 -3.86 -13.08 -8.41
CA SER A 49 -5.14 -13.73 -8.17
C SER A 49 -5.26 -14.15 -6.71
N ASN A 50 -6.50 -14.34 -6.27
CA ASN A 50 -6.86 -14.71 -4.91
C ASN A 50 -6.50 -13.65 -3.87
N VAL A 51 -6.40 -12.39 -4.28
CA VAL A 51 -6.16 -11.27 -3.37
C VAL A 51 -7.38 -11.11 -2.44
N PRO A 52 -7.20 -10.99 -1.11
CA PRO A 52 -8.30 -10.76 -0.20
C PRO A 52 -9.11 -9.51 -0.57
N ARG A 53 -10.42 -9.55 -0.35
CA ARG A 53 -11.35 -8.41 -0.53
C ARG A 53 -11.23 -7.43 0.63
N MET A 54 -10.05 -6.87 0.83
CA MET A 54 -9.77 -5.86 1.84
C MET A 54 -9.15 -4.63 1.18
N PRO A 55 -9.19 -3.46 1.85
CA PRO A 55 -8.52 -2.27 1.37
C PRO A 55 -7.02 -2.53 1.17
N LEU A 56 -6.50 -2.12 0.01
CA LEU A 56 -5.08 -2.14 -0.27
C LEU A 56 -4.37 -1.00 0.46
N VAL A 57 -3.12 -1.25 0.85
CA VAL A 57 -2.18 -0.26 1.38
C VAL A 57 -1.08 -0.09 0.35
N VAL A 58 -0.88 1.14 -0.13
CA VAL A 58 0.17 1.46 -1.09
C VAL A 58 1.45 1.83 -0.37
N MET A 59 2.50 1.03 -0.56
CA MET A 59 3.82 1.26 0.05
C MET A 59 4.75 2.07 -0.86
N ALA A 60 4.58 1.90 -2.18
CA ALA A 60 5.27 2.67 -3.20
C ALA A 60 4.41 2.67 -4.47
N PHE A 61 4.40 3.80 -5.19
CA PHE A 61 3.70 3.91 -6.47
C PHE A 61 4.32 5.02 -7.31
N ASP A 62 5.00 4.62 -8.37
CA ASP A 62 5.64 5.46 -9.36
C ASP A 62 5.50 4.76 -10.71
N VAL A 63 4.39 5.06 -11.39
CA VAL A 63 3.99 4.42 -12.64
C VAL A 63 3.83 5.50 -13.69
N GLN A 64 4.28 5.25 -14.93
CA GLN A 64 4.14 6.24 -16.00
C GLN A 64 2.68 6.63 -16.22
N ASP A 65 2.38 7.93 -16.14
CA ASP A 65 1.10 8.50 -16.55
C ASP A 65 1.23 9.36 -17.81
N HIS A 66 0.08 9.58 -18.46
CA HIS A 66 -0.05 10.62 -19.48
C HIS A 66 -0.72 11.83 -18.84
N PHE A 67 -0.08 12.98 -18.93
CA PHE A 67 -0.76 14.25 -18.70
C PHE A 67 -1.33 14.72 -20.04
N ASP A 68 -2.64 14.94 -20.08
CA ASP A 68 -3.19 15.77 -21.15
C ASP A 68 -2.70 17.21 -20.88
N TYR A 69 -1.92 17.78 -21.80
CA TYR A 69 -1.66 19.22 -21.79
C TYR A 69 -2.99 19.86 -22.19
N ASP A 70 -3.80 20.21 -21.20
CA ASP A 70 -5.06 20.91 -21.41
C ASP A 70 -4.73 22.28 -22.02
N ASP A 71 -4.82 22.37 -23.35
CA ASP A 71 -4.68 23.62 -24.11
C ASP A 71 -5.98 24.46 -24.05
N SER A 72 -6.76 24.30 -22.97
CA SER A 72 -7.84 25.24 -22.68
C SER A 72 -7.16 26.53 -22.20
N TYR A 73 -7.00 27.45 -23.14
CA TYR A 73 -6.49 28.79 -22.90
C TYR A 73 -7.32 29.48 -21.81
N ASP A 74 -6.88 29.39 -20.56
CA ASP A 74 -7.41 30.15 -19.44
C ASP A 74 -6.72 31.53 -19.39
N PRO A 75 -7.46 32.63 -19.59
CA PRO A 75 -6.89 33.98 -19.62
C PRO A 75 -6.57 34.54 -18.22
N SER A 76 -6.76 33.76 -17.15
CA SER A 76 -6.41 34.18 -15.79
C SER A 76 -4.95 33.76 -15.50
N TRP A 77 -4.06 34.73 -15.63
CA TRP A 77 -2.60 34.61 -15.53
C TRP A 77 -2.14 33.89 -14.25
N THR A 78 -2.13 32.55 -14.27
CA THR A 78 -1.57 31.71 -13.22
C THR A 78 -0.49 30.82 -13.83
N PRO A 79 0.77 30.91 -13.36
CA PRO A 79 1.85 30.06 -13.83
C PRO A 79 1.64 28.59 -13.41
N TRP A 80 1.61 27.69 -14.41
CA TRP A 80 1.66 26.22 -14.30
C TRP A 80 0.76 25.59 -13.23
N VAL A 81 -0.55 25.82 -13.34
CA VAL A 81 -1.50 24.97 -12.61
C VAL A 81 -1.54 23.61 -13.31
N ARG A 82 -1.12 22.54 -12.61
CA ARG A 82 -1.32 21.15 -13.04
C ARG A 82 -2.83 20.84 -13.00
N THR A 83 -3.55 21.24 -14.04
CA THR A 83 -5.02 21.12 -14.16
C THR A 83 -5.48 19.83 -14.85
N GLY A 84 -4.59 19.12 -15.54
CA GLY A 84 -4.92 17.86 -16.21
C GLY A 84 -5.00 16.68 -15.23
N ALA A 85 -6.08 15.89 -15.33
CA ALA A 85 -6.15 14.60 -14.65
C ALA A 85 -5.17 13.61 -15.30
N SER A 86 -4.37 12.91 -14.48
CA SER A 86 -3.53 11.78 -14.93
C SER A 86 -4.39 10.76 -15.67
N ARG A 87 -4.07 10.50 -16.93
CA ARG A 87 -4.78 9.56 -17.80
C ARG A 87 -4.08 8.22 -17.79
N CYS A 88 -4.65 7.26 -17.05
CA CYS A 88 -4.14 5.88 -16.93
C CYS A 88 -4.67 4.95 -18.03
N ASP A 89 -5.27 5.50 -19.09
CA ASP A 89 -5.76 4.77 -20.25
C ASP A 89 -4.75 4.73 -21.42
N ALA A 90 -3.69 5.55 -21.38
CA ALA A 90 -2.74 5.71 -22.47
C ALA A 90 -1.42 4.93 -22.32
N TYR A 91 -0.91 4.72 -21.09
CA TYR A 91 0.39 4.10 -20.83
C TYR A 91 0.31 2.94 -19.83
N ASP A 92 1.05 3.06 -18.74
CA ASP A 92 1.26 2.02 -17.76
C ASP A 92 0.19 2.14 -16.69
N TYR A 93 -0.30 1.01 -16.20
CA TYR A 93 -1.30 1.04 -15.14
C TYR A 93 -1.32 -0.23 -14.30
N LEU A 94 -1.61 -0.03 -13.02
CA LEU A 94 -2.11 -1.07 -12.14
C LEU A 94 -3.63 -0.98 -12.14
N MET A 95 -4.33 -2.10 -12.29
CA MET A 95 -5.80 -2.14 -12.30
C MET A 95 -6.32 -2.92 -11.10
N VAL A 96 -7.26 -2.29 -10.37
CA VAL A 96 -7.94 -2.85 -9.21
C VAL A 96 -9.42 -2.58 -9.33
N GLY A 97 -10.25 -3.63 -9.34
CA GLY A 97 -11.71 -3.48 -9.42
C GLY A 97 -12.19 -2.70 -10.66
N GLY A 98 -11.51 -2.86 -11.79
CA GLY A 98 -11.81 -2.18 -13.05
C GLY A 98 -11.32 -0.73 -13.15
N THR A 99 -10.75 -0.17 -12.09
CA THR A 99 -10.14 1.17 -12.09
C THR A 99 -8.65 1.06 -12.37
N ARG A 100 -8.12 1.91 -13.25
CA ARG A 100 -6.70 1.99 -13.60
C ARG A 100 -6.02 3.08 -12.79
N TYR A 101 -4.82 2.79 -12.30
CA TYR A 101 -4.00 3.67 -11.47
C TYR A 101 -2.62 3.80 -12.11
N CYS A 102 -2.11 5.03 -12.13
CA CYS A 102 -0.84 5.44 -12.72
C CYS A 102 -0.36 6.73 -12.03
N GLY A 103 0.82 7.22 -12.39
CA GLY A 103 1.45 8.37 -11.74
C GLY A 103 1.95 8.00 -10.34
N ALA A 104 1.83 8.96 -9.42
CA ALA A 104 2.24 8.78 -8.03
C ALA A 104 1.10 8.38 -7.07
N ASN A 105 -0.15 8.37 -7.56
CA ASN A 105 -1.33 8.09 -6.75
C ASN A 105 -1.83 6.66 -7.03
N GLY A 106 -1.38 5.72 -6.21
CA GLY A 106 -1.77 4.31 -6.31
C GLY A 106 -3.17 4.01 -5.78
N PRO A 107 -3.58 2.73 -5.79
CA PRO A 107 -4.89 2.27 -5.35
C PRO A 107 -5.03 2.18 -3.82
N ASP A 108 -4.65 3.23 -3.09
CA ASP A 108 -4.74 3.23 -1.63
C ASP A 108 -6.21 3.19 -1.17
N GLY A 109 -6.52 2.25 -0.29
CA GLY A 109 -7.89 2.00 0.18
C GLY A 109 -8.79 1.27 -0.82
N ALA A 110 -8.34 1.01 -2.06
CA ALA A 110 -9.13 0.28 -3.05
C ALA A 110 -9.31 -1.18 -2.63
N VAL A 111 -10.45 -1.79 -2.98
CA VAL A 111 -10.75 -3.20 -2.68
C VAL A 111 -10.84 -3.98 -3.98
N PRO A 112 -10.08 -5.07 -4.20
CA PRO A 112 -10.21 -5.94 -5.38
C PRO A 112 -11.47 -6.83 -5.24
N PRO A 113 -12.60 -6.51 -5.90
CA PRO A 113 -13.88 -7.16 -5.63
C PRO A 113 -13.93 -8.60 -6.15
N ASP A 114 -13.19 -8.89 -7.21
CA ASP A 114 -12.98 -10.21 -7.82
C ASP A 114 -11.74 -10.93 -7.29
N GLY A 115 -10.98 -10.28 -6.39
CA GLY A 115 -9.71 -10.81 -5.88
C GLY A 115 -8.61 -10.81 -6.93
N VAL A 116 -8.72 -9.96 -7.95
CA VAL A 116 -7.75 -9.85 -9.04
C VAL A 116 -7.15 -8.44 -9.08
N ILE A 117 -5.84 -8.38 -9.25
CA ILE A 117 -5.10 -7.16 -9.58
C ILE A 117 -4.31 -7.45 -10.86
N THR A 118 -4.36 -6.57 -11.84
CA THR A 118 -3.59 -6.71 -13.08
C THR A 118 -2.63 -5.55 -13.27
N TRP A 119 -1.46 -5.85 -13.79
CA TRP A 119 -0.43 -4.88 -14.15
C TRP A 119 -0.16 -4.94 -15.64
N HIS A 120 0.05 -3.77 -16.23
CA HIS A 120 0.43 -3.62 -17.63
C HIS A 120 1.36 -2.42 -17.78
N SER A 121 2.54 -2.63 -18.34
CA SER A 121 3.38 -1.57 -18.90
C SER A 121 3.32 -1.61 -20.42
N SER A 122 3.23 -0.43 -21.03
CA SER A 122 3.16 -0.27 -22.47
C SER A 122 4.53 -0.45 -23.13
N THR A 123 4.54 -0.53 -24.46
CA THR A 123 5.78 -0.53 -25.26
C THR A 123 6.41 0.87 -25.37
N HIS A 124 5.73 1.90 -24.89
CA HIS A 124 6.11 3.30 -25.08
C HIS A 124 6.48 3.93 -23.74
N GLY A 125 7.58 4.71 -23.74
CA GLY A 125 7.89 5.61 -22.63
C GLY A 125 9.07 5.21 -21.77
N SER A 126 9.19 5.91 -20.64
CA SER A 126 10.21 5.69 -19.62
C SER A 126 9.67 4.72 -18.59
N THR A 127 10.52 3.85 -18.07
CA THR A 127 10.13 3.02 -16.94
C THR A 127 10.41 3.74 -15.63
N PHE A 128 9.53 3.55 -14.64
CA PHE A 128 9.55 4.26 -13.36
C PHE A 128 9.78 3.28 -12.21
N GLY A 129 9.89 3.79 -10.97
CA GLY A 129 10.21 3.00 -9.78
C GLY A 129 9.21 1.88 -9.47
N GLY A 130 8.05 1.87 -10.13
CA GLY A 130 7.06 0.81 -10.06
C GLY A 130 6.19 0.91 -8.83
N TRP A 131 5.67 -0.23 -8.37
CA TRP A 131 4.71 -0.23 -7.28
C TRP A 131 4.97 -1.36 -6.29
N LYS A 132 4.60 -1.10 -5.03
CA LYS A 132 4.43 -2.10 -3.98
C LYS A 132 3.08 -1.86 -3.31
N VAL A 133 2.22 -2.87 -3.34
CA VAL A 133 0.90 -2.84 -2.68
C VAL A 133 0.75 -4.04 -1.75
N CYS A 134 0.10 -3.83 -0.63
CA CYS A 134 -0.15 -4.85 0.38
C CYS A 134 -1.64 -4.94 0.67
N TRP A 135 -2.13 -6.14 0.99
CA TRP A 135 -3.53 -6.40 1.33
C TRP A 135 -3.63 -6.98 2.75
N VAL A 136 -2.69 -6.57 3.60
CA VAL A 136 -2.57 -7.09 4.96
C VAL A 136 -3.95 -7.19 5.60
N ASN A 137 -4.33 -8.43 5.94
CA ASN A 137 -5.21 -8.65 7.08
C ASN A 137 -4.49 -7.86 8.16
N ALA A 138 -5.08 -6.77 8.67
CA ALA A 138 -4.53 -6.20 9.89
C ALA A 138 -4.32 -7.39 10.82
N PRO A 139 -3.07 -7.73 11.25
CA PRO A 139 -2.93 -8.62 12.39
C PRO A 139 -3.84 -8.01 13.45
N PRO A 140 -4.64 -8.80 14.20
CA PRO A 140 -5.43 -8.24 15.29
C PRO A 140 -4.45 -7.37 16.07
N LEU A 141 -4.68 -6.05 16.06
CA LEU A 141 -3.69 -5.05 16.46
C LEU A 141 -2.98 -5.62 17.68
N LEU A 142 -1.68 -5.95 17.55
CA LEU A 142 -0.92 -6.26 18.75
C LEU A 142 -1.23 -5.10 19.70
N PRO A 143 -1.68 -5.36 20.94
CA PRO A 143 -1.99 -4.28 21.85
C PRO A 143 -0.78 -3.32 21.84
N PRO A 144 -1.01 -2.00 21.86
CA PRO A 144 0.09 -1.04 21.84
C PRO A 144 1.14 -1.49 22.88
N PRO A 145 2.44 -1.39 22.58
CA PRO A 145 3.47 -1.80 23.53
C PRO A 145 3.13 -1.18 24.87
N SER A 146 3.10 -2.01 25.92
CA SER A 146 2.78 -1.52 27.26
C SER A 146 3.68 -0.32 27.56
N PRO A 147 3.15 0.76 28.16
CA PRO A 147 3.98 1.89 28.53
C PRO A 147 5.19 1.39 29.35
N PRO A 148 6.38 2.02 29.21
CA PRO A 148 7.54 1.62 29.97
C PRO A 148 7.19 1.56 31.45
N SER A 149 7.64 0.50 32.14
CA SER A 149 7.44 0.37 33.58
C SER A 149 7.88 1.67 34.28
N PRO A 150 7.10 2.18 35.25
CA PRO A 150 7.53 3.34 36.01
C PRO A 150 8.90 3.05 36.65
N PRO A 151 9.77 4.07 36.78
CA PRO A 151 11.04 3.91 37.45
C PRO A 151 10.82 3.34 38.85
N SER A 152 11.72 2.45 39.30
CA SER A 152 11.65 1.87 40.63
C SER A 152 11.56 2.99 41.69
N PRO A 153 10.76 2.81 42.75
CA PRO A 153 10.73 3.77 43.83
C PRO A 153 12.14 3.96 44.41
N PRO A 154 12.51 5.18 44.84
CA PRO A 154 13.78 5.41 45.51
C PRO A 154 13.91 4.47 46.73
N PRO A 155 15.14 4.06 47.07
CA PRO A 155 15.37 3.22 48.25
C PRO A 155 14.79 3.89 49.50
N SER A 156 14.15 3.09 50.35
CA SER A 156 13.61 3.57 51.63
C SER A 156 14.72 4.25 52.45
N PRO A 157 14.39 5.31 53.20
CA PRO A 157 15.35 5.93 54.13
C PRO A 157 15.90 4.89 55.12
N PRO A 158 17.16 5.05 55.57
CA PRO A 158 17.70 4.23 56.65
C PRO A 158 16.77 4.26 57.86
N ALA A 159 16.63 3.11 58.52
CA ALA A 159 15.89 3.06 59.79
C ALA A 159 16.53 4.04 60.80
N PRO A 160 15.71 4.75 61.60
CA PRO A 160 16.25 5.60 62.65
C PRO A 160 17.09 4.77 63.63
N PRO A 161 18.14 5.35 64.21
CA PRO A 161 18.96 4.66 65.20
C PRO A 161 18.09 4.22 66.38
N SER A 162 18.35 3.02 66.88
CA SER A 162 17.69 2.50 68.07
C SER A 162 17.85 3.47 69.24
N PRO A 163 16.81 3.67 70.07
CA PRO A 163 16.93 4.50 71.26
C PRO A 163 18.00 3.92 72.20
N PRO A 164 18.72 4.78 72.94
CA PRO A 164 19.71 4.31 73.90
C PRO A 164 19.03 3.43 74.97
N PRO A 165 19.74 2.41 75.48
CA PRO A 165 19.22 1.60 76.56
C PRO A 165 18.92 2.47 77.79
N PRO A 166 17.88 2.13 78.58
CA PRO A 166 17.55 2.86 79.80
C PRO A 166 18.72 2.80 80.81
N PRO A 167 18.99 3.88 81.56
CA PRO A 167 20.00 3.87 82.60
C PRO A 167 19.64 2.89 83.74
N PRO A 168 20.65 2.36 84.46
CA PRO A 168 20.45 1.42 85.57
C PRO A 168 19.75 2.06 86.78
#